data_AF-A0A4R2K6B5-F1
#
_entry.id   AF-A0A4R2K6B5-F1
#
_cell.length_a   1.000
_cell.length_b   1.000
_cell.length_c   1.000
_cell.angle_alpha   90.00
_cell.angle_beta   90.00
_cell.angle_gamma   90.00
#
_symmetry.space_group_name_H-M   'P 1'
#
loop_
_entity.id
_entity.type
_entity.pdbx_description
1 polymer ?
#
loop_
_entity_poly.entity_id
_entity_poly.type
_entity_poly.pdbx_seq_one_letter_code
_entity_poly.pdbx_strand_id
1 'polypeptide(L)'
;MYAHHLQYHIKDLIKNLPKPLNGWGKVAIPFVTYGGIHSGIALEEAGKLLKKSGRKVLAGLKVSSSHRMTRAFMIEEYNSCPSEDKIISTIEELVERVRSVDLYSLKDKSKYLNYQSRKTYLKANIVFKEKVWHEKRYPKVVIDDNECIRCGKCINVCPICHLQQNLDKSTIKNINNPCIHCFNCVIECPQKSISLVGNLETAKKIMENMIKTAKEDSDTYLYPTI
;
A
#
# COMPACT_ATOMS: atom_id res chain seq x y z
N MET A 1 0.53 -0.25 1.39
CA MET A 1 1.85 -0.94 1.45
C MET A 1 1.68 -2.45 1.29
N TYR A 2 2.67 -3.17 0.78
CA TYR A 2 2.62 -4.64 0.66
C TYR A 2 3.91 -5.27 1.16
N ALA A 3 3.80 -6.18 2.14
CA ALA A 3 4.92 -6.89 2.75
C ALA A 3 6.12 -5.98 3.08
N HIS A 4 5.92 -4.90 3.83
CA HIS A 4 6.96 -3.91 4.20
C HIS A 4 7.52 -3.04 3.05
N HIS A 5 7.05 -3.20 1.81
CA HIS A 5 7.57 -2.48 0.65
C HIS A 5 6.55 -1.53 0.01
N LEU A 6 7.07 -0.57 -0.74
CA LEU A 6 6.31 0.20 -1.72
C LEU A 6 5.94 -0.74 -2.86
N GLN A 7 4.67 -0.71 -3.25
CA GLN A 7 4.12 -1.67 -4.20
C GLN A 7 4.84 -1.60 -5.57
N TYR A 8 5.12 -2.74 -6.18
CA TYR A 8 5.95 -2.80 -7.41
C TYR A 8 5.43 -1.99 -8.61
N HIS A 9 4.13 -1.90 -8.86
CA HIS A 9 3.59 -1.04 -9.91
C HIS A 9 3.81 0.45 -9.59
N ILE A 10 3.75 0.86 -8.32
CA ILE A 10 4.07 2.22 -7.91
C ILE A 10 5.57 2.50 -8.07
N LYS A 11 6.43 1.53 -7.74
CA LYS A 11 7.87 1.63 -8.02
C LYS A 11 8.12 1.85 -9.51
N ASP A 12 7.44 1.11 -10.36
CA ASP A 12 7.60 1.21 -11.81
C ASP A 12 6.99 2.50 -12.36
N LEU A 13 5.86 2.97 -11.83
CA LEU A 13 5.31 4.29 -12.12
C LEU A 13 6.34 5.39 -11.84
N ILE A 14 6.93 5.41 -10.64
CA ILE A 14 7.91 6.45 -10.27
C ILE A 14 9.14 6.42 -11.20
N LYS A 15 9.63 5.23 -11.57
CA LYS A 15 10.77 5.09 -12.50
C LYS A 15 10.46 5.63 -13.90
N ASN A 16 9.20 5.53 -14.31
CA ASN A 16 8.73 5.95 -15.64
C ASN A 16 8.14 7.37 -15.65
N LEU A 17 8.12 8.08 -14.52
CA LEU A 17 7.72 9.49 -14.50
C LEU A 17 8.63 10.29 -15.42
N PRO A 18 8.09 11.22 -16.21
CA PRO A 18 8.89 12.15 -16.97
C PRO A 18 9.85 12.92 -16.05
N LYS A 19 11.01 13.28 -16.61
CA LYS A 19 12.00 14.10 -15.90
C LYS A 19 11.34 15.43 -15.47
N PRO A 20 11.74 16.01 -14.33
CA PRO A 20 11.18 17.26 -13.80
C PRO A 20 11.66 18.50 -14.57
N LEU A 21 11.36 18.54 -15.87
CA LEU A 21 11.66 19.59 -16.83
C LEU A 21 10.37 19.95 -17.59
N ASN A 22 10.35 21.08 -18.30
CA ASN A 22 9.25 21.44 -19.22
C ASN A 22 7.84 21.35 -18.59
N GLY A 23 7.66 21.94 -17.40
CA GLY A 23 6.38 21.93 -16.68
C GLY A 23 6.16 20.74 -15.74
N TRP A 24 7.02 19.71 -15.76
CA TRP A 24 6.96 18.62 -14.79
C TRP A 24 7.55 19.05 -13.43
N GLY A 25 6.82 18.75 -12.36
CA GLY A 25 7.15 19.19 -10.99
C GLY A 25 8.52 18.72 -10.49
N LYS A 26 9.32 19.67 -9.98
CA LYS A 26 10.67 19.45 -9.41
C LYS A 26 10.66 18.96 -7.95
N VAL A 27 9.53 19.09 -7.29
CA VAL A 27 9.34 18.72 -5.87
C VAL A 27 8.48 17.48 -5.81
N ALA A 28 8.78 16.59 -4.87
CA ALA A 28 7.99 15.39 -4.61
C ALA A 28 7.69 15.22 -3.13
N ILE A 29 6.51 14.67 -2.84
CA ILE A 29 6.08 14.31 -1.49
C ILE A 29 5.47 12.91 -1.60
N PRO A 30 6.21 11.82 -1.32
CA PRO A 30 5.61 10.52 -1.25
C PRO A 30 4.73 10.41 -0.01
N PHE A 31 3.60 9.73 -0.14
CA PHE A 31 2.82 9.27 1.00
C PHE A 31 2.50 7.78 0.87
N VAL A 32 2.35 7.10 2.00
CA VAL A 32 2.00 5.67 2.06
C VAL A 32 0.94 5.45 3.12
N THR A 33 -0.01 4.55 2.82
CA THR A 33 -0.93 3.99 3.82
C THR A 33 -0.42 2.63 4.29
N TYR A 34 -0.61 2.35 5.58
CA TYR A 34 -0.27 1.05 6.19
C TYR A 34 -1.32 0.64 7.20
N GLY A 35 -1.48 -0.67 7.36
CA GLY A 35 -2.50 -1.28 8.22
C GLY A 35 -2.13 -1.35 9.70
N GLY A 36 -1.23 -0.51 10.21
CA GLY A 36 -0.82 -0.52 11.62
C GLY A 36 0.23 -1.55 12.03
N ILE A 37 0.33 -2.73 11.39
CA ILE A 37 1.29 -3.78 11.82
C ILE A 37 2.73 -3.27 11.68
N HIS A 38 3.08 -2.80 10.48
CA HIS A 38 4.41 -2.30 10.19
C HIS A 38 4.43 -1.51 8.86
N SER A 39 4.98 -0.29 8.86
CA SER A 39 5.06 0.59 7.68
C SER A 39 6.37 0.46 6.89
N GLY A 40 7.27 -0.40 7.36
CA GLY A 40 8.36 -0.98 6.58
C GLY A 40 9.23 0.08 5.93
N ILE A 41 9.83 -0.27 4.80
CA ILE A 41 10.76 0.61 4.07
C ILE A 41 10.09 1.28 2.86
N ALA A 42 8.76 1.24 2.76
CA ALA A 42 8.05 1.74 1.58
C ALA A 42 8.28 3.24 1.33
N LEU A 43 8.21 4.05 2.39
CA LEU A 43 8.39 5.49 2.27
C LEU A 43 9.86 5.82 1.92
N GLU A 44 10.82 5.07 2.46
CA GLU A 44 12.24 5.15 2.08
C GLU A 44 12.44 4.81 0.59
N GLU A 45 11.87 3.71 0.12
CA GLU A 45 11.92 3.30 -1.28
C GLU A 45 11.33 4.35 -2.21
N ALA A 46 10.18 4.92 -1.85
CA ALA A 46 9.55 6.01 -2.58
C ALA A 46 10.48 7.23 -2.67
N GLY A 47 11.06 7.63 -1.53
CA GLY A 47 12.03 8.73 -1.45
C GLY A 47 13.24 8.54 -2.35
N LYS A 48 13.85 7.34 -2.31
CA LYS A 48 15.01 7.00 -3.15
C LYS A 48 14.67 7.04 -4.63
N LEU A 49 13.52 6.49 -5.04
CA LEU A 49 13.09 6.49 -6.44
C LEU A 49 12.77 7.90 -6.94
N LEU A 50 12.06 8.71 -6.15
CA LEU A 50 11.75 10.10 -6.50
C LEU A 50 13.01 10.94 -6.63
N LYS A 51 13.95 10.80 -5.69
CA LYS A 51 15.28 11.42 -5.80
C LYS A 51 16.01 11.01 -7.07
N LYS A 52 16.03 9.71 -7.39
CA LYS A 52 16.64 9.18 -8.62
C LYS A 52 15.98 9.73 -9.89
N SER A 53 14.69 10.07 -9.84
CA SER A 53 13.99 10.72 -10.96
C SER A 53 14.41 12.18 -11.20
N GLY A 54 15.27 12.76 -10.35
CA GLY A 54 15.72 14.15 -10.42
C GLY A 54 14.88 15.12 -9.59
N ARG A 55 13.89 14.63 -8.84
CA ARG A 55 13.04 15.45 -7.96
C ARG A 55 13.69 15.64 -6.60
N LYS A 56 13.42 16.78 -5.96
CA LYS A 56 13.76 16.99 -4.55
C LYS A 56 12.59 16.57 -3.68
N VAL A 57 12.83 15.68 -2.72
CA VAL A 57 11.78 15.25 -1.77
C VAL A 57 11.62 16.33 -0.70
N LEU A 58 10.43 16.92 -0.58
CA LEU A 58 10.13 17.97 0.42
C LEU A 58 9.83 17.38 1.80
N ALA A 59 9.01 16.33 1.82
CA ALA A 59 8.55 15.63 3.01
C ALA A 59 8.09 14.23 2.61
N GLY A 60 7.82 13.36 3.57
CA GLY A 60 7.11 12.10 3.32
C GLY A 60 6.08 11.83 4.39
N LEU A 61 4.90 11.35 4.00
CA LEU A 61 3.78 11.13 4.90
C LEU A 61 3.49 9.64 5.04
N LYS A 62 3.49 9.13 6.27
CA LYS A 62 3.01 7.79 6.60
C LYS A 62 1.63 7.96 7.24
N VAL A 63 0.60 7.38 6.64
CA VAL A 63 -0.79 7.48 7.10
C VAL A 63 -1.24 6.15 7.69
N SER A 64 -1.64 6.16 8.96
CA SER A 64 -2.29 5.02 9.59
C SER A 64 -3.65 4.78 8.95
N SER A 65 -3.97 3.51 8.68
CA SER A 65 -5.21 3.10 8.02
C SER A 65 -5.63 1.72 8.48
N SER A 66 -6.89 1.38 8.29
CA SER A 66 -7.35 0.04 8.63
C SER A 66 -6.64 -1.04 7.81
N HIS A 67 -6.31 -2.16 8.46
CA HIS A 67 -5.64 -3.27 7.79
C HIS A 67 -6.64 -4.07 6.96
N ARG A 68 -7.09 -3.51 5.83
CA ARG A 68 -8.17 -4.05 4.97
C ARG A 68 -8.09 -5.55 4.70
N MET A 69 -6.89 -6.11 4.52
CA MET A 69 -6.75 -7.56 4.32
C MET A 69 -7.27 -8.41 5.49
N THR A 70 -7.13 -7.94 6.74
CA THR A 70 -7.62 -8.68 7.92
C THR A 70 -9.13 -8.85 7.86
N ARG A 71 -9.86 -7.84 7.37
CA ARG A 71 -11.30 -7.93 7.13
C ARG A 71 -11.71 -9.05 6.17
N ALA A 72 -10.81 -9.49 5.28
CA ALA A 72 -11.12 -10.53 4.31
C ALA A 72 -11.01 -11.96 4.86
N PHE A 73 -10.25 -12.19 5.94
CA PHE A 73 -10.02 -13.56 6.45
C PHE A 73 -9.79 -13.67 7.97
N MET A 74 -9.87 -12.60 8.74
CA MET A 74 -9.85 -12.61 10.21
C MET A 74 -11.24 -12.30 10.79
N ILE A 75 -11.42 -12.54 12.08
CA ILE A 75 -12.67 -12.23 12.80
C ILE A 75 -12.84 -10.71 12.94
N GLU A 76 -11.76 -10.01 13.28
CA GLU A 76 -11.76 -8.57 13.48
C GLU A 76 -10.83 -7.87 12.49
N GLU A 77 -11.21 -6.66 12.04
CA GLU A 77 -10.35 -5.79 11.25
C GLU A 77 -9.32 -5.12 12.17
N TYR A 78 -8.03 -5.38 11.94
CA TYR A 78 -6.97 -4.76 12.71
C TYR A 78 -6.78 -3.28 12.33
N ASN A 79 -6.47 -2.45 13.32
CA ASN A 79 -6.33 -0.99 13.19
C ASN A 79 -7.57 -0.32 12.57
N SER A 80 -8.78 -0.81 12.92
CA SER A 80 -10.04 -0.43 12.27
C SER A 80 -10.44 1.05 12.45
N CYS A 81 -9.96 1.72 13.50
CA CYS A 81 -10.31 3.09 13.84
C CYS A 81 -9.04 3.95 14.08
N PRO A 82 -8.27 4.29 13.04
CA PRO A 82 -7.15 5.23 13.18
C PRO A 82 -7.69 6.62 13.56
N SER A 83 -6.92 7.40 14.33
CA SER A 83 -7.33 8.74 14.77
C SER A 83 -7.47 9.71 13.59
N GLU A 84 -8.69 10.13 13.29
CA GLU A 84 -8.97 11.12 12.24
C GLU A 84 -8.36 12.49 12.56
N ASP A 85 -8.47 12.96 13.81
CA ASP A 85 -7.87 14.22 14.27
C ASP A 85 -6.35 14.25 14.03
N LYS A 86 -5.68 13.14 14.31
CA LYS A 86 -4.23 13.01 14.08
C LYS A 86 -3.88 13.00 12.60
N ILE A 87 -4.71 12.37 11.76
CA ILE A 87 -4.54 12.40 10.29
C ILE A 87 -4.71 13.82 9.77
N ILE A 88 -5.79 14.50 10.16
CA ILE A 88 -6.13 15.86 9.72
C ILE A 88 -5.01 16.83 10.12
N SER A 89 -4.64 16.87 11.41
CA SER A 89 -3.57 17.75 11.89
C SER A 89 -2.23 17.50 11.19
N THR A 90 -1.90 16.25 10.87
CA THR A 90 -0.66 15.93 10.13
C THR A 90 -0.74 16.38 8.67
N ILE A 91 -1.92 16.31 8.04
CA ILE A 91 -2.14 16.81 6.68
C ILE A 91 -2.05 18.35 6.65
N GLU A 92 -2.65 19.03 7.63
CA GLU A 92 -2.54 20.49 7.77
C GLU A 92 -1.08 20.92 7.90
N GLU A 93 -0.30 20.22 8.73
CA GLU A 93 1.14 20.46 8.85
C GLU A 93 1.85 20.27 7.50
N LEU A 94 1.52 19.23 6.74
CA LEU A 94 2.09 19.01 5.40
C LEU A 94 1.72 20.16 4.46
N VAL A 95 0.47 20.63 4.46
CA VAL A 95 0.02 21.74 3.63
C VAL A 95 0.80 23.01 3.96
N GLU A 96 1.03 23.32 5.23
CA GLU A 96 1.82 24.49 5.63
C GLU A 96 3.29 24.37 5.20
N ARG A 97 3.89 23.17 5.25
CA ARG A 97 5.23 22.92 4.68
C ARG A 97 5.27 23.11 3.16
N VAL A 98 4.19 22.79 2.45
CA VAL A 98 4.07 23.01 1.00
C VAL A 98 3.94 24.50 0.70
N ARG A 99 3.14 25.24 1.46
CA ARG A 99 2.92 26.68 1.25
C ARG A 99 4.16 27.52 1.55
N SER A 100 4.96 27.10 2.53
CA SER A 100 6.19 27.79 2.95
C SER A 100 7.43 27.40 2.14
N VAL A 101 7.30 26.52 1.12
CA VAL A 101 8.46 26.03 0.39
C VAL A 101 9.06 27.10 -0.51
N ASP A 102 10.33 27.43 -0.29
CA ASP A 102 11.15 28.13 -1.27
C ASP A 102 11.83 27.13 -2.22
N LEU A 103 11.44 27.17 -3.50
CA LEU A 103 11.96 26.27 -4.52
C LEU A 103 13.45 26.48 -4.83
N TYR A 104 13.99 27.67 -4.58
CA TYR A 104 15.39 27.98 -4.85
C TYR A 104 16.31 27.39 -3.79
N SER A 105 15.94 27.46 -2.51
CA SER A 105 16.73 26.93 -1.39
C SER A 105 16.35 25.49 -0.97
N LEU A 106 15.33 24.88 -1.57
CA LEU A 106 14.86 23.54 -1.20
C LEU A 106 16.00 22.51 -1.18
N LYS A 107 16.17 21.86 -0.01
CA LYS A 107 17.07 20.71 0.17
C LYS A 107 16.28 19.41 0.09
N ASP A 108 16.87 18.40 -0.53
CA ASP A 108 16.29 17.07 -0.61
C ASP A 108 16.24 16.42 0.79
N LYS A 109 15.02 16.02 1.21
CA LYS A 109 14.74 15.41 2.51
C LYS A 109 14.56 13.90 2.43
N SER A 110 14.90 13.25 1.32
CA SER A 110 14.67 11.81 1.14
C SER A 110 15.36 10.94 2.20
N LYS A 111 16.48 11.41 2.78
CA LYS A 111 17.22 10.70 3.84
C LYS A 111 16.41 10.51 5.13
N TYR A 112 15.48 11.41 5.43
CA TYR A 112 14.63 11.34 6.62
C TYR A 112 13.52 10.28 6.50
N LEU A 113 13.33 9.72 5.30
CA LEU A 113 12.36 8.66 5.05
C LEU A 113 12.91 7.27 5.44
N ASN A 114 14.20 7.17 5.76
CA ASN A 114 14.81 5.99 6.39
C ASN A 114 14.66 6.07 7.92
N TYR A 115 13.42 6.02 8.42
CA TYR A 115 13.10 6.13 9.84
C TYR A 115 13.02 4.77 10.56
N GLN A 116 13.05 3.67 9.81
CA GLN A 116 12.92 2.33 10.36
C GLN A 116 14.22 1.80 10.97
N SER A 117 14.09 0.87 11.91
CA SER A 117 15.25 0.21 12.51
C SER A 117 16.03 -0.64 11.50
N ARG A 118 17.34 -0.84 11.74
CA ARG A 118 18.17 -1.77 10.95
C ARG A 118 17.59 -3.19 10.90
N LYS A 119 16.98 -3.64 12.01
CA LYS A 119 16.32 -4.96 12.10
C LYS A 119 15.13 -5.06 11.14
N THR A 120 14.30 -4.02 11.08
CA THR A 120 13.19 -3.92 10.14
C THR A 120 13.70 -3.94 8.71
N TYR A 121 14.70 -3.12 8.40
CA TYR A 121 15.28 -3.05 7.06
C TYR A 121 15.77 -4.42 6.58
N LEU A 122 16.45 -5.16 7.47
CA LEU A 122 16.92 -6.51 7.18
C LEU A 122 15.75 -7.49 6.95
N LYS A 123 14.74 -7.46 7.83
CA LYS A 123 13.54 -8.30 7.68
C LYS A 123 12.81 -8.03 6.37
N ALA A 124 12.65 -6.75 5.97
CA ALA A 124 12.04 -6.39 4.71
C ALA A 124 12.74 -7.08 3.53
N ASN A 125 14.06 -6.93 3.45
CA ASN A 125 14.85 -7.41 2.32
C ASN A 125 15.09 -8.94 2.31
N ILE A 126 15.12 -9.60 3.47
CA ILE A 126 15.38 -11.06 3.57
C ILE A 126 14.08 -11.86 3.62
N VAL A 127 13.15 -11.46 4.49
CA VAL A 127 11.95 -12.23 4.84
C VAL A 127 10.77 -11.79 3.99
N PHE A 128 10.51 -10.48 3.91
CA PHE A 128 9.30 -9.91 3.34
C PHE A 128 9.41 -9.52 1.87
N LYS A 129 10.08 -10.35 1.06
CA LYS A 129 10.22 -10.12 -0.38
C LYS A 129 8.84 -10.09 -1.05
N GLU A 130 8.35 -8.89 -1.35
CA GLU A 130 6.97 -8.62 -1.80
C GLU A 130 6.48 -9.59 -2.89
N LYS A 131 7.22 -9.75 -3.99
CA LYS A 131 6.85 -10.66 -5.09
C LYS A 131 6.73 -12.12 -4.65
N VAL A 132 7.67 -12.60 -3.83
CA VAL A 132 7.66 -13.98 -3.31
C VAL A 132 6.47 -14.21 -2.39
N TRP A 133 6.12 -13.20 -1.59
CA TRP A 133 4.94 -13.28 -0.74
C TRP A 133 3.65 -13.36 -1.55
N HIS A 134 3.47 -12.48 -2.54
CA HIS A 134 2.30 -12.54 -3.43
C HIS A 134 2.17 -13.88 -4.15
N GLU A 135 3.27 -14.49 -4.56
CA GLU A 135 3.25 -15.78 -5.26
C GLU A 135 2.99 -16.96 -4.32
N LYS A 136 3.60 -16.98 -3.13
CA LYS A 136 3.70 -18.19 -2.30
C LYS A 136 2.90 -18.17 -1.00
N ARG A 137 2.49 -16.99 -0.51
CA ARG A 137 1.94 -16.83 0.85
C ARG A 137 0.52 -16.28 0.88
N TYR A 138 0.15 -15.46 -0.10
CA TYR A 138 -1.18 -14.86 -0.12
C TYR A 138 -2.25 -15.87 -0.57
N PRO A 139 -3.43 -15.88 0.08
CA PRO A 139 -4.57 -16.66 -0.40
C PRO A 139 -4.98 -16.29 -1.81
N LYS A 140 -5.35 -17.27 -2.63
CA LYS A 140 -5.84 -17.04 -3.99
C LYS A 140 -7.31 -16.66 -3.96
N VAL A 141 -7.71 -15.80 -4.90
CA VAL A 141 -9.11 -15.40 -5.09
C VAL A 141 -9.78 -16.32 -6.11
N VAL A 142 -10.94 -16.88 -5.74
CA VAL A 142 -11.80 -17.73 -6.58
C VAL A 142 -13.20 -17.13 -6.62
N ILE A 143 -13.79 -17.09 -7.81
CA ILE A 143 -15.17 -16.63 -8.02
C ILE A 143 -16.01 -17.88 -8.26
N ASP A 144 -17.12 -18.00 -7.53
CA ASP A 144 -18.17 -18.97 -7.80
C ASP A 144 -19.11 -18.37 -8.87
N ASP A 145 -19.05 -18.92 -10.08
CA ASP A 145 -19.84 -18.43 -11.21
C ASP A 145 -21.34 -18.78 -11.09
N ASN A 146 -21.71 -19.74 -10.23
CA ASN A 146 -23.12 -20.08 -9.99
C ASN A 146 -23.80 -19.04 -9.10
N GLU A 147 -23.07 -18.51 -8.10
CA GLU A 147 -23.54 -17.48 -7.17
C GLU A 147 -23.31 -16.05 -7.72
N CYS A 148 -22.51 -15.92 -8.78
CA CYS A 148 -22.15 -14.62 -9.35
C CYS A 148 -23.29 -14.02 -10.18
N ILE A 149 -23.89 -12.93 -9.68
CA ILE A 149 -24.90 -12.14 -10.41
C ILE A 149 -24.32 -11.20 -11.49
N ARG A 150 -23.01 -11.29 -11.78
CA ARG A 150 -22.33 -10.52 -12.85
C ARG A 150 -22.49 -9.00 -12.74
N CYS A 151 -22.59 -8.46 -11.52
CA CYS A 151 -22.80 -7.03 -11.28
C CYS A 151 -21.60 -6.12 -11.56
N GLY A 152 -20.39 -6.67 -11.77
CA GLY A 152 -19.17 -5.90 -12.08
C GLY A 152 -18.55 -5.14 -10.90
N LYS A 153 -19.11 -5.20 -9.68
CA LYS A 153 -18.56 -4.49 -8.51
C LYS A 153 -17.09 -4.88 -8.22
N CYS A 154 -16.74 -6.16 -8.34
CA CYS A 154 -15.38 -6.67 -8.14
C CYS A 154 -14.37 -6.13 -9.15
N ILE A 155 -14.82 -5.77 -10.37
CA ILE A 155 -14.01 -5.14 -11.41
C ILE A 155 -13.77 -3.68 -11.04
N ASN A 156 -14.83 -2.95 -10.69
CA ASN A 156 -14.77 -1.52 -10.36
C ASN A 156 -13.86 -1.22 -9.15
N VAL A 157 -13.82 -2.12 -8.16
CA VAL A 157 -13.01 -1.96 -6.95
C VAL A 157 -11.58 -2.52 -7.08
N CYS A 158 -11.23 -3.11 -8.23
CA CYS A 158 -9.90 -3.67 -8.47
C CYS A 158 -8.92 -2.55 -8.90
N PRO A 159 -7.95 -2.16 -8.06
CA PRO A 159 -7.09 -1.00 -8.34
C PRO A 159 -6.10 -1.20 -9.49
N ILE A 160 -5.97 -2.45 -9.97
CA ILE A 160 -5.03 -2.82 -11.03
C ILE A 160 -5.74 -3.47 -12.21
N CYS A 161 -7.07 -3.44 -12.27
CA CYS A 161 -7.84 -4.04 -13.37
C CYS A 161 -7.48 -5.52 -13.64
N HIS A 162 -7.27 -6.31 -12.57
CA HIS A 162 -7.00 -7.75 -12.67
C HIS A 162 -8.22 -8.54 -13.13
N LEU A 163 -9.43 -8.08 -12.78
CA LEU A 163 -10.69 -8.69 -13.18
C LEU A 163 -11.29 -7.87 -14.33
N GLN A 164 -11.83 -8.55 -15.33
CA GLN A 164 -12.52 -7.96 -16.47
C GLN A 164 -13.80 -8.74 -16.78
N GLN A 165 -14.72 -8.13 -17.51
CA GLN A 165 -15.92 -8.80 -18.03
C GLN A 165 -15.69 -9.20 -19.48
N ASN A 166 -16.02 -10.44 -19.83
CA ASN A 166 -16.05 -10.88 -21.22
C ASN A 166 -17.43 -10.57 -21.87
N LEU A 167 -17.58 -10.93 -23.15
CA LEU A 167 -18.82 -10.73 -23.91
C LEU A 167 -20.02 -11.44 -23.29
N ASP A 168 -19.81 -12.60 -22.67
CA ASP A 168 -20.85 -13.38 -21.98
C ASP A 168 -21.13 -12.88 -20.55
N LYS A 169 -20.56 -11.73 -20.17
CA LYS A 169 -20.62 -11.10 -18.84
C LYS A 169 -19.98 -11.93 -17.71
N SER A 170 -19.24 -13.00 -18.03
CA SER A 170 -18.43 -13.76 -17.09
C SER A 170 -17.19 -12.96 -16.68
N THR A 171 -16.72 -13.19 -15.45
CA THR A 171 -15.52 -12.52 -14.95
C THR A 171 -14.28 -13.29 -15.38
N ILE A 172 -13.38 -12.63 -16.09
CA ILE A 172 -12.10 -13.18 -16.55
C ILE A 172 -10.93 -12.49 -15.85
N LYS A 173 -9.79 -13.18 -15.78
CA LYS A 173 -8.54 -12.64 -15.22
C LYS A 173 -7.68 -12.02 -16.32
N ASN A 174 -7.28 -10.77 -16.14
CA ASN A 174 -6.28 -10.13 -16.98
C ASN A 174 -4.87 -10.56 -16.53
N ILE A 175 -4.22 -11.40 -17.34
CA ILE A 175 -2.87 -11.93 -17.07
C ILE A 175 -1.78 -10.84 -17.07
N ASN A 176 -1.99 -9.74 -17.81
CA ASN A 176 -1.02 -8.65 -17.89
C ASN A 176 -1.00 -7.80 -16.61
N ASN A 177 -2.06 -7.89 -15.80
CA ASN A 177 -2.21 -7.16 -14.55
C ASN A 177 -2.35 -8.16 -13.39
N PRO A 178 -1.26 -8.72 -12.86
CA PRO A 178 -1.31 -9.76 -11.84
C PRO A 178 -1.89 -9.26 -10.52
N CYS A 179 -2.78 -10.05 -9.89
CA CYS A 179 -3.43 -9.72 -8.62
C CYS A 179 -2.43 -9.24 -7.55
N ILE A 180 -2.65 -8.04 -7.01
CA ILE A 180 -1.88 -7.50 -5.86
C ILE A 180 -2.44 -7.95 -4.51
N HIS A 181 -3.45 -8.81 -4.49
CA HIS A 181 -4.04 -9.37 -3.27
C HIS A 181 -4.52 -8.31 -2.26
N CYS A 182 -5.13 -7.23 -2.76
CA CYS A 182 -5.77 -6.21 -1.91
C CYS A 182 -7.09 -6.70 -1.27
N PHE A 183 -7.69 -7.75 -1.84
CA PHE A 183 -8.95 -8.38 -1.42
C PHE A 183 -10.20 -7.48 -1.43
N ASN A 184 -10.16 -6.30 -2.03
CA ASN A 184 -11.35 -5.46 -2.23
C ASN A 184 -12.47 -6.23 -2.95
N CYS A 185 -12.14 -7.06 -3.94
CA CYS A 185 -13.15 -7.85 -4.65
C CYS A 185 -13.91 -8.83 -3.73
N VAL A 186 -13.24 -9.40 -2.73
CA VAL A 186 -13.85 -10.29 -1.73
C VAL A 186 -14.75 -9.49 -0.79
N ILE A 187 -14.22 -8.39 -0.26
CA ILE A 187 -14.91 -7.55 0.73
C ILE A 187 -16.17 -6.89 0.14
N GLU A 188 -16.10 -6.45 -1.11
CA GLU A 188 -17.13 -5.64 -1.75
C GLU A 188 -18.13 -6.47 -2.59
N CYS A 189 -17.98 -7.80 -2.67
CA CYS A 189 -18.91 -8.63 -3.42
C CYS A 189 -20.25 -8.73 -2.67
N PRO A 190 -21.36 -8.20 -3.21
CA PRO A 190 -22.64 -8.18 -2.50
C PRO A 190 -23.22 -9.59 -2.31
N GLN A 191 -22.93 -10.52 -3.22
CA GLN A 191 -23.36 -11.92 -3.14
C GLN A 191 -22.39 -12.80 -2.37
N LYS A 192 -21.25 -12.27 -1.91
CA LYS A 192 -20.18 -13.07 -1.29
C LYS A 192 -19.73 -14.27 -2.15
N SER A 193 -19.91 -14.20 -3.46
CA SER A 193 -19.54 -15.25 -4.42
C SER A 193 -18.03 -15.36 -4.65
N ILE A 194 -17.21 -14.56 -3.96
CA ILE A 194 -15.77 -14.53 -4.13
C ILE A 194 -15.12 -15.02 -2.83
N SER A 195 -14.44 -16.15 -2.91
CA SER A 195 -13.80 -16.84 -1.79
C SER A 195 -12.27 -16.78 -1.86
N LEU A 196 -11.64 -16.91 -0.70
CA LEU A 196 -10.20 -17.09 -0.57
C LEU A 196 -9.88 -18.58 -0.45
N VAL A 197 -8.96 -19.08 -1.27
CA VAL A 197 -8.50 -20.48 -1.23
C VAL A 197 -7.01 -20.58 -0.92
N GLY A 198 -6.63 -21.63 -0.21
CA GLY A 198 -5.28 -21.88 0.29
C GLY A 198 -5.28 -22.25 1.77
N ASN A 199 -4.11 -22.26 2.41
CA ASN A 199 -3.99 -22.56 3.84
C ASN A 199 -4.33 -21.32 4.69
N LEU A 200 -5.62 -20.97 4.75
CA LEU A 200 -6.12 -19.79 5.47
C LEU A 200 -5.79 -19.83 6.95
N GLU A 201 -5.83 -21.02 7.55
CA GLU A 201 -5.51 -21.21 8.98
C GLU A 201 -4.05 -20.81 9.28
N THR A 202 -3.12 -21.22 8.41
CA THR A 202 -1.71 -20.79 8.55
C THR A 202 -1.57 -19.29 8.29
N ALA A 203 -2.28 -18.73 7.31
CA ALA A 203 -2.24 -17.30 7.03
C ALA A 203 -2.74 -16.46 8.23
N LYS A 204 -3.83 -16.89 8.87
CA LYS A 204 -4.37 -16.29 10.10
C LYS A 204 -3.34 -16.32 11.23
N LYS A 205 -2.78 -17.50 11.55
CA LYS A 205 -1.76 -17.66 12.60
C LYS A 205 -0.52 -16.78 12.38
N ILE A 206 -0.05 -16.69 11.13
CA ILE A 206 1.07 -15.82 10.78
C ILE A 206 0.70 -14.35 11.03
N MET A 207 -0.49 -13.93 10.60
CA MET A 207 -0.95 -12.55 10.76
C MET A 207 -1.17 -12.17 12.23
N GLU A 208 -1.81 -13.03 13.02
CA GLU A 208 -1.99 -12.87 14.47
C GLU A 208 -0.64 -12.70 15.18
N ASN A 209 0.34 -13.54 14.84
CA ASN A 209 1.68 -13.42 15.41
C ASN A 209 2.37 -12.11 15.01
N MET A 210 2.20 -11.65 13.77
CA MET A 210 2.72 -10.35 13.34
C MET A 210 2.07 -9.19 14.09
N ILE A 211 0.76 -9.22 14.29
CA ILE A 211 0.00 -8.23 15.05
C ILE A 211 0.49 -8.22 16.51
N LYS A 212 0.56 -9.38 17.15
CA LYS A 212 0.99 -9.54 18.55
C LYS A 212 2.43 -9.05 18.79
N THR A 213 3.30 -9.18 17.79
CA THR A 213 4.71 -8.80 17.88
C THR A 213 5.02 -7.45 17.22
N ALA A 214 4.01 -6.72 16.76
CA ALA A 214 4.15 -5.39 16.21
C ALA A 214 4.75 -4.46 17.27
N LYS A 215 5.75 -3.67 16.87
CA LYS A 215 6.47 -2.72 17.74
C LYS A 215 6.36 -1.28 17.25
N GLU A 216 5.85 -1.09 16.05
CA GLU A 216 5.63 0.23 15.49
C GLU A 216 4.26 0.70 15.97
N ASP A 217 4.20 1.93 16.48
CA ASP A 217 2.93 2.56 16.81
C ASP A 217 2.13 2.78 15.52
N SER A 218 0.86 2.38 15.54
CA SER A 218 -0.05 2.42 14.41
C SER A 218 -0.60 3.84 14.19
N ASP A 219 0.29 4.82 14.10
CA ASP A 219 -0.03 6.23 14.00
C ASP A 219 0.48 6.88 12.69
N THR A 220 0.00 8.08 12.41
CA THR A 220 0.31 8.92 11.25
C THR A 220 1.48 9.85 11.56
N TYR A 221 2.47 9.89 10.68
CA TYR A 221 3.68 10.69 10.87
C TYR A 221 4.11 11.39 9.59
N LEU A 222 4.58 12.62 9.74
CA LEU A 222 5.18 13.43 8.70
C LEU A 222 6.69 13.53 8.91
N TYR A 223 7.46 13.23 7.86
CA TYR A 223 8.91 13.22 7.88
C TYR A 223 9.51 14.35 7.02
N PRO A 224 10.60 15.01 7.46
CA PRO A 224 11.20 14.89 8.79
C PRO A 224 10.21 15.33 9.88
N THR A 225 10.32 14.76 11.07
CA THR A 225 9.64 15.27 12.25
C THR A 225 10.29 16.61 12.63
N ILE A 226 9.48 17.63 12.90
CA ILE A 226 9.95 18.92 13.43
C ILE A 226 10.09 18.80 14.94
#